data_AF-L9UG73-F1
#
_entry.id   AF-L9UG73-F1
#
_cell.length_a   1.000
_cell.length_b   1.000
_cell.length_c   1.000
_cell.angle_alpha   90.00
_cell.angle_beta   90.00
_cell.angle_gamma   90.00
#
_symmetry.space_group_name_H-M   'P 1'
#
loop_
_entity.id
_entity.type
_entity.pdbx_description
1 polymer ?
#
loop_
_entity_poly.entity_id
_entity_poly.type
_entity_poly.pdbx_seq_one_letter_code
_entity_poly.pdbx_strand_id
1 'polypeptide(L)'
;MLGPPAVAGVSLFHTLGEAVRDRLMSVDTIHDLFEHGLEDIYHAEHELLDALSELESNTEREEIAEAFAEHREETEEQINRLEEVFEMFGEPPEKEECEGIKGLIEEYEGFASMDPSQEVMDFHSMAAAEKTEHYEIAAYGNLIPLADQLGMDDAADLLEENLREEQAALDELTELTESYEMDAIPAE
;
A
#
# COMPACT_ATOMS: atom_id res chain seq x y z
N MET A 1 -10.44 -70.63 -22.38
CA MET A 1 -9.66 -69.92 -21.34
C MET A 1 -9.83 -68.44 -21.59
N LEU A 2 -10.65 -67.79 -20.78
CA LEU A 2 -10.93 -66.36 -20.85
C LEU A 2 -9.86 -65.63 -20.01
N GLY A 3 -9.08 -64.75 -20.62
CA GLY A 3 -8.13 -63.89 -19.93
C GLY A 3 -8.84 -62.83 -19.07
N PRO A 4 -8.17 -62.24 -18.08
CA PRO A 4 -8.79 -61.27 -17.19
C PRO A 4 -9.06 -59.95 -17.95
N PRO A 5 -10.06 -59.14 -17.52
CA PRO A 5 -10.30 -57.84 -18.12
C PRO A 5 -9.21 -56.85 -17.70
N ALA A 6 -8.80 -56.00 -18.65
CA ALA A 6 -7.86 -54.92 -18.42
C ALA A 6 -8.46 -53.86 -17.48
N VAL A 7 -7.65 -53.43 -16.51
CA VAL A 7 -7.96 -52.32 -15.60
C VAL A 7 -7.93 -51.02 -16.41
N ALA A 8 -9.03 -50.29 -16.42
CA ALA A 8 -9.08 -48.94 -16.97
C ALA A 8 -8.27 -48.01 -16.05
N GLY A 9 -7.08 -47.63 -16.51
CA GLY A 9 -6.33 -46.52 -15.92
C GLY A 9 -7.07 -45.23 -16.22
N VAL A 10 -7.77 -44.69 -15.22
CA VAL A 10 -8.12 -43.27 -15.24
C VAL A 10 -6.81 -42.52 -15.05
N SER A 11 -6.29 -41.99 -16.17
CA SER A 11 -5.12 -41.12 -16.16
C SER A 11 -5.47 -39.86 -15.36
N LEU A 12 -5.01 -39.81 -14.12
CA LEU A 12 -5.13 -38.68 -13.20
C LEU A 12 -4.24 -37.49 -13.63
N PHE A 13 -3.88 -37.40 -14.91
CA PHE A 13 -2.90 -36.46 -15.47
C PHE A 13 -3.47 -35.51 -16.52
N HIS A 14 -4.80 -35.40 -16.65
CA HIS A 14 -5.41 -34.56 -17.68
C HIS A 14 -6.35 -33.46 -17.16
N THR A 15 -6.48 -33.29 -15.85
CA THR A 15 -7.42 -32.31 -15.29
C THR A 15 -6.94 -31.82 -13.94
N LEU A 16 -5.72 -31.27 -13.89
CA LEU A 16 -5.19 -30.43 -12.78
C LEU A 16 -3.82 -29.82 -13.14
N GLY A 17 -3.56 -29.56 -14.42
CA GLY A 17 -2.32 -28.92 -14.90
C GLY A 17 -2.53 -27.56 -15.56
N GLU A 18 -3.78 -27.14 -15.75
CA GLU A 18 -4.15 -25.92 -16.49
C GLU A 18 -4.89 -24.89 -15.62
N ALA A 19 -5.15 -25.20 -14.35
CA ALA A 19 -5.92 -24.35 -13.43
C ALA A 19 -5.12 -23.85 -12.20
N VAL A 20 -3.81 -24.11 -12.17
CA VAL A 20 -2.86 -23.53 -11.19
C VAL A 20 -1.63 -23.02 -11.94
N ARG A 21 -1.89 -22.26 -13.01
CA ARG A 21 -1.03 -21.13 -13.34
C ARG A 21 -1.60 -20.02 -12.45
N ASP A 22 -1.38 -20.04 -11.14
CA ASP A 22 -0.18 -19.40 -10.57
C ASP A 22 0.47 -18.52 -11.63
N ARG A 23 -0.06 -17.29 -11.74
CA ARG A 23 0.55 -16.19 -12.47
C ARG A 23 1.85 -15.90 -11.71
N LEU A 24 2.82 -16.81 -11.82
CA LEU A 24 4.22 -16.47 -11.68
C LEU A 24 4.45 -15.45 -12.80
N MET A 25 4.15 -14.17 -12.54
CA MET A 25 4.71 -13.09 -13.32
C MET A 25 6.20 -13.25 -13.14
N SER A 26 6.85 -13.85 -14.14
CA SER A 26 8.30 -13.76 -14.20
C SER A 26 8.57 -12.29 -14.51
N VAL A 27 8.90 -11.53 -13.47
CA VAL A 27 9.30 -10.12 -13.57
C VAL A 27 10.69 -10.11 -14.21
N ASP A 28 10.71 -10.06 -15.54
CA ASP A 28 11.92 -10.21 -16.34
C ASP A 28 12.35 -8.89 -17.00
N THR A 29 11.46 -7.89 -17.02
CA THR A 29 11.67 -6.60 -17.71
C THR A 29 11.35 -5.40 -16.82
N ILE A 30 11.79 -4.21 -17.27
CA ILE A 30 11.46 -2.92 -16.63
C ILE A 30 9.95 -2.66 -16.70
N HIS A 31 9.31 -3.10 -17.77
CA HIS A 31 7.86 -3.01 -17.93
C HIS A 31 7.16 -3.83 -16.84
N ASP A 32 7.54 -5.09 -16.66
CA ASP A 32 6.95 -5.96 -15.61
C ASP A 32 7.22 -5.41 -14.20
N LEU A 33 8.41 -4.83 -13.97
CA LEU A 33 8.76 -4.23 -12.68
C LEU A 33 7.96 -2.96 -12.39
N PHE A 34 7.73 -2.13 -13.41
CA PHE A 34 6.90 -0.94 -13.29
C PHE A 34 5.44 -1.30 -13.04
N GLU A 35 4.89 -2.25 -13.82
CA GLU A 35 3.53 -2.79 -13.65
C GLU A 35 3.32 -3.28 -12.21
N HIS A 36 4.21 -4.16 -11.72
CA HIS A 36 4.12 -4.68 -10.36
C HIS A 36 4.17 -3.58 -9.30
N GLY A 37 5.11 -2.63 -9.42
CA GLY A 37 5.20 -1.54 -8.45
C GLY A 37 4.00 -0.58 -8.49
N LEU A 38 3.42 -0.37 -9.68
CA LEU A 38 2.25 0.47 -9.88
C LEU A 38 1.00 -0.18 -9.29
N GLU A 39 0.82 -1.49 -9.48
CA GLU A 39 -0.24 -2.29 -8.85
C GLU A 39 -0.09 -2.31 -7.31
N ASP A 40 1.13 -2.48 -6.80
CA ASP A 40 1.42 -2.48 -5.37
C ASP A 40 1.06 -1.15 -4.71
N ILE A 41 1.53 -0.02 -5.23
CA ILE A 41 1.22 1.29 -4.64
C ILE A 41 -0.27 1.61 -4.80
N TYR A 42 -0.89 1.27 -5.92
CA TYR A 42 -2.32 1.44 -6.11
C TYR A 42 -3.15 0.66 -5.09
N HIS A 43 -2.78 -0.58 -4.79
CA HIS A 43 -3.42 -1.31 -3.70
C HIS A 43 -3.16 -0.63 -2.35
N ALA A 44 -1.95 -0.14 -2.09
CA ALA A 44 -1.62 0.52 -0.84
C ALA A 44 -2.49 1.75 -0.56
N GLU A 45 -2.60 2.67 -1.52
CA GLU A 45 -3.44 3.86 -1.38
C GLU A 45 -4.89 3.53 -1.01
N HIS A 46 -5.45 2.48 -1.63
CA HIS A 46 -6.82 2.06 -1.36
C HIS A 46 -7.00 1.46 0.04
N GLU A 47 -6.01 0.74 0.58
CA GLU A 47 -6.06 0.27 1.97
C GLU A 47 -5.88 1.43 2.96
N LEU A 48 -5.09 2.44 2.58
CA LEU A 48 -4.85 3.62 3.40
C LEU A 48 -6.07 4.52 3.53
N LEU A 49 -6.95 4.61 2.53
CA LEU A 49 -8.23 5.34 2.68
C LEU A 49 -9.03 4.88 3.91
N ASP A 50 -9.14 3.55 4.08
CA ASP A 50 -9.85 2.95 5.20
C ASP A 50 -9.07 3.15 6.51
N ALA A 51 -7.74 2.98 6.48
CA ALA A 51 -6.88 3.18 7.64
C ALA A 51 -6.90 4.63 8.15
N LEU A 52 -6.80 5.62 7.25
CA LEU A 52 -6.84 7.05 7.57
C LEU A 52 -8.19 7.45 8.15
N SER A 53 -9.29 6.89 7.63
CA SER A 53 -10.61 7.10 8.22
C SER A 53 -10.72 6.55 9.65
N GLU A 54 -10.06 5.44 9.94
CA GLU A 54 -9.99 4.89 11.28
C GLU A 54 -9.12 5.77 12.20
N LEU A 55 -7.94 6.17 11.73
CA LEU A 55 -7.01 7.03 12.47
C LEU A 55 -7.65 8.38 12.85
N GLU A 56 -8.35 9.03 11.91
CA GLU A 56 -9.14 10.24 12.16
C GLU A 56 -10.15 10.04 13.29
N SER A 57 -10.85 8.90 13.30
CA SER A 57 -11.92 8.61 14.26
C SER A 57 -11.41 8.20 15.65
N ASN A 58 -10.15 7.76 15.74
CA ASN A 58 -9.57 7.17 16.94
C ASN A 58 -8.84 8.18 17.84
N THR A 59 -8.84 9.47 17.50
CA THR A 59 -8.23 10.52 18.33
C THR A 59 -9.26 11.57 18.77
N GLU A 60 -9.05 12.15 19.95
CA GLU A 60 -9.82 13.31 20.44
C GLU A 60 -9.11 14.64 20.15
N ARG A 61 -7.90 14.61 19.58
CA ARG A 61 -7.12 15.81 19.26
C ARG A 61 -7.45 16.30 17.86
N GLU A 62 -8.01 17.51 17.81
CA GLU A 62 -8.45 18.14 16.56
C GLU A 62 -7.32 18.25 15.53
N GLU A 63 -6.11 18.61 15.96
CA GLU A 63 -4.93 18.72 15.09
C GLU A 63 -4.46 17.39 14.48
N ILE A 64 -4.58 16.28 15.22
CA ILE A 64 -4.22 14.94 14.71
C ILE A 64 -5.31 14.43 13.76
N ALA A 65 -6.58 14.61 14.12
CA ALA A 65 -7.70 14.22 13.26
C ALA A 65 -7.70 15.01 11.94
N GLU A 66 -7.39 16.31 11.98
CA GLU A 66 -7.31 17.16 10.79
C GLU A 66 -6.20 16.69 9.85
N ALA A 67 -4.99 16.39 10.35
CA ALA A 67 -3.90 15.87 9.53
C ALA A 67 -4.27 14.55 8.82
N PHE A 68 -4.89 13.59 9.52
CA PHE A 68 -5.35 12.35 8.87
C PHE A 68 -6.51 12.56 7.89
N ALA A 69 -7.38 13.53 8.14
CA ALA A 69 -8.46 13.86 7.23
C ALA A 69 -7.96 14.54 5.95
N GLU A 70 -7.03 15.50 6.07
CA GLU A 70 -6.36 16.15 4.94
C GLU A 70 -5.61 15.13 4.10
N HIS A 71 -4.79 14.29 4.74
CA HIS A 71 -4.05 13.26 4.03
C HIS A 71 -4.98 12.24 3.33
N ARG A 72 -6.12 11.88 3.94
CA ARG A 72 -7.12 11.04 3.24
C ARG A 72 -7.67 11.70 1.98
N GLU A 73 -7.90 13.01 1.99
CA GLU A 73 -8.33 13.74 0.79
C GLU A 73 -7.23 13.76 -0.28
N GLU A 74 -5.97 13.90 0.12
CA GLU A 74 -4.81 13.78 -0.79
C GLU A 74 -4.73 12.37 -1.40
N THR A 75 -4.86 11.31 -0.59
CA THR A 75 -4.89 9.91 -1.03
C THR A 75 -5.97 9.65 -2.09
N GLU A 76 -7.16 10.24 -1.96
CA GLU A 76 -8.21 10.12 -2.98
C GLU A 76 -7.76 10.70 -4.33
N GLU A 77 -7.02 11.80 -4.33
CA GLU A 77 -6.49 12.41 -5.55
C GLU A 77 -5.25 11.66 -6.08
N GLN A 78 -4.40 11.14 -5.20
CA GLN A 78 -3.27 10.28 -5.58
C GLN A 78 -3.74 9.03 -6.33
N ILE A 79 -4.84 8.41 -5.88
CA ILE A 79 -5.51 7.31 -6.57
C ILE A 79 -5.97 7.74 -7.96
N ASN A 80 -6.58 8.93 -8.11
CA ASN A 80 -6.99 9.44 -9.42
C ASN A 80 -5.78 9.59 -10.35
N ARG A 81 -4.64 10.11 -9.85
CA ARG A 81 -3.40 10.22 -10.64
C ARG A 81 -2.84 8.85 -11.02
N LEU A 82 -2.89 7.86 -10.13
CA LEU A 82 -2.49 6.48 -10.44
C LEU A 82 -3.37 5.87 -11.53
N GLU A 83 -4.69 6.11 -11.51
CA GLU A 83 -5.60 5.68 -12.59
C GLU A 83 -5.21 6.31 -13.93
N GLU A 84 -4.83 7.60 -13.96
CA GLU A 84 -4.29 8.24 -15.17
C GLU A 84 -2.97 7.60 -15.63
N VAL A 85 -2.08 7.23 -14.70
CA VAL A 85 -0.82 6.52 -15.01
C VAL A 85 -1.10 5.14 -15.60
N PHE A 86 -2.08 4.39 -15.09
CA PHE A 86 -2.52 3.12 -15.68
C PHE A 86 -3.06 3.32 -17.11
N GLU A 87 -3.86 4.35 -17.35
CA GLU A 87 -4.34 4.68 -18.70
C GLU A 87 -3.19 4.96 -19.68
N MET A 88 -2.14 5.67 -19.23
CA MET A 88 -0.94 5.94 -20.02
C MET A 88 -0.11 4.67 -20.25
N PHE A 89 -0.03 3.80 -19.25
CA PHE A 89 0.67 2.52 -19.32
C PHE A 89 -0.01 1.55 -20.29
N GLY A 90 -1.34 1.65 -20.42
CA GLY A 90 -2.15 0.85 -21.33
C GLY A 90 -2.65 -0.47 -20.74
N GLU A 91 -2.51 -0.65 -19.42
CA GLU A 91 -3.07 -1.77 -18.66
C GLU A 91 -4.14 -1.24 -17.69
N PRO A 92 -5.18 -2.02 -17.38
CA PRO A 92 -6.18 -1.60 -16.39
C PRO A 92 -5.57 -1.60 -14.98
N PRO A 93 -6.06 -0.73 -14.08
CA PRO A 93 -5.67 -0.79 -12.67
C PRO A 93 -6.07 -2.14 -12.06
N GLU A 94 -5.07 -2.93 -11.64
CA GLU A 94 -5.26 -4.12 -10.83
C GLU A 94 -4.77 -3.84 -9.40
N LYS A 95 -5.56 -4.26 -8.42
CA LYS A 95 -5.18 -4.20 -7.00
C LYS A 95 -4.48 -5.51 -6.64
N GLU A 96 -3.27 -5.71 -7.14
CA GLU A 96 -2.43 -6.80 -6.63
C GLU A 96 -2.12 -6.51 -5.16
N GLU A 97 -2.17 -7.55 -4.34
CA GLU A 97 -2.07 -7.40 -2.90
C GLU A 97 -0.70 -6.86 -2.46
N CYS A 98 -0.68 -5.65 -1.92
CA CYS A 98 0.54 -5.06 -1.37
C CYS A 98 0.82 -5.62 0.04
N GLU A 99 1.73 -6.59 0.13
CA GLU A 99 2.13 -7.19 1.42
C GLU A 99 2.84 -6.18 2.34
N GLY A 100 3.49 -5.15 1.76
CA GLY A 100 4.19 -4.11 2.50
C GLY A 100 3.26 -3.28 3.38
N ILE A 101 2.23 -2.70 2.77
CA ILE A 101 1.24 -1.87 3.48
C ILE A 101 0.43 -2.69 4.48
N LYS A 102 0.09 -3.93 4.11
CA LYS A 102 -0.64 -4.85 5.00
C LYS A 102 0.14 -5.12 6.27
N GLY A 103 1.45 -5.34 6.16
CA GLY A 103 2.31 -5.49 7.33
C GLY A 103 2.32 -4.27 8.26
N LEU A 104 2.26 -3.06 7.70
CA LEU A 104 2.20 -1.81 8.49
C LEU A 104 0.84 -1.67 9.19
N ILE A 105 -0.26 -1.95 8.49
CA ILE A 105 -1.62 -1.94 9.05
C ILE A 105 -1.74 -2.99 10.16
N GLU A 106 -1.25 -4.22 9.92
CA GLU A 106 -1.24 -5.29 10.93
C GLU A 106 -0.38 -4.92 12.16
N GLU A 107 0.73 -4.20 11.98
CA GLU A 107 1.54 -3.69 13.08
C GLU A 107 0.74 -2.72 13.97
N TYR A 108 0.04 -1.78 13.34
CA TYR A 108 -0.84 -0.81 14.01
C TYR A 108 -1.99 -1.50 14.75
N GLU A 109 -2.74 -2.37 14.06
CA GLU A 109 -3.87 -3.11 14.64
C GLU A 109 -3.41 -3.99 15.82
N GLY A 110 -2.25 -4.63 15.66
CA GLY A 110 -1.62 -5.44 16.70
C GLY A 110 -1.34 -4.64 17.97
N PHE A 111 -0.86 -3.41 17.84
CA PHE A 111 -0.65 -2.50 18.97
C PHE A 111 -1.98 -2.02 19.58
N ALA A 112 -2.93 -1.58 18.74
CA ALA A 112 -4.25 -1.12 19.18
C ALA A 112 -4.99 -2.20 19.99
N SER A 113 -4.83 -3.48 19.61
CA SER A 113 -5.43 -4.62 20.31
C SER A 113 -4.93 -4.82 21.76
N MET A 114 -3.84 -4.14 22.15
CA MET A 114 -3.31 -4.15 23.51
C MET A 114 -4.05 -3.20 24.47
N ASP A 115 -5.08 -2.49 23.98
CA ASP A 115 -5.89 -1.51 24.74
C ASP A 115 -5.04 -0.41 25.40
N PRO A 116 -4.20 0.32 24.63
CA PRO A 116 -3.39 1.41 25.14
C PRO A 116 -4.27 2.57 25.64
N SER A 117 -3.72 3.45 26.49
CA SER A 117 -4.40 4.71 26.80
C SER A 117 -4.45 5.61 25.56
N GLN A 118 -5.40 6.54 25.52
CA GLN A 118 -5.57 7.45 24.39
C GLN A 118 -4.29 8.20 24.05
N GLU A 119 -3.55 8.66 25.06
CA GLU A 119 -2.32 9.42 24.85
C GLU A 119 -1.20 8.60 24.22
N VAL A 120 -1.15 7.30 24.54
CA VAL A 120 -0.21 6.34 23.94
C VAL A 120 -0.66 5.98 22.53
N MET A 121 -1.97 5.85 22.31
CA MET A 121 -2.55 5.57 21.01
C MET A 121 -2.31 6.72 20.03
N ASP A 122 -2.58 7.97 20.42
CA ASP A 122 -2.32 9.17 19.59
C ASP A 122 -0.86 9.20 19.10
N PHE A 123 0.10 9.00 20.00
CA PHE A 123 1.51 8.99 19.65
C PHE A 123 1.86 7.82 18.72
N HIS A 124 1.31 6.63 18.99
CA HIS A 124 1.55 5.46 18.15
C HIS A 124 0.95 5.63 16.75
N SER A 125 -0.25 6.21 16.64
CA SER A 125 -0.92 6.50 15.37
C SER A 125 -0.07 7.39 14.48
N MET A 126 0.45 8.51 15.00
CA MET A 126 1.34 9.40 14.22
C MET A 126 2.63 8.68 13.82
N ALA A 127 3.26 7.95 14.75
CA ALA A 127 4.47 7.18 14.45
C ALA A 127 4.25 6.01 13.48
N ALA A 128 3.03 5.46 13.40
CA ALA A 128 2.65 4.45 12.43
C ALA A 128 2.45 5.09 11.05
N ALA A 129 1.76 6.23 10.98
CA ALA A 129 1.59 7.00 9.76
C ALA A 129 2.94 7.44 9.17
N GLU A 130 3.88 7.96 9.98
CA GLU A 130 5.24 8.29 9.50
C GLU A 130 5.98 7.10 8.85
N LYS A 131 5.75 5.87 9.32
CA LYS A 131 6.32 4.66 8.68
C LYS A 131 5.67 4.37 7.33
N THR A 132 4.36 4.60 7.23
CA THR A 132 3.60 4.51 5.99
C THR A 132 4.11 5.53 4.97
N GLU A 133 4.24 6.80 5.34
CA GLU A 133 4.79 7.82 4.44
C GLU A 133 6.18 7.44 3.92
N HIS A 134 7.04 6.91 4.79
CA HIS A 134 8.37 6.44 4.37
C HIS A 134 8.31 5.28 3.37
N TYR A 135 7.31 4.41 3.48
CA TYR A 135 7.07 3.35 2.51
C TYR A 135 6.66 3.93 1.15
N GLU A 136 5.74 4.88 1.14
CA GLU A 136 5.19 5.49 -0.09
C GLU A 136 6.20 6.38 -0.80
N ILE A 137 6.94 7.19 -0.05
CA ILE A 137 8.09 7.96 -0.57
C ILE A 137 9.09 7.03 -1.28
N ALA A 138 9.35 5.85 -0.71
CA ALA A 138 10.23 4.88 -1.34
C ALA A 138 9.58 4.24 -2.58
N ALA A 139 8.28 3.91 -2.53
CA ALA A 139 7.54 3.32 -3.64
C ALA A 139 7.50 4.27 -4.85
N TYR A 140 7.00 5.49 -4.68
CA TYR A 140 6.96 6.52 -5.72
C TYR A 140 8.37 6.87 -6.22
N GLY A 141 9.34 7.04 -5.31
CA GLY A 141 10.72 7.31 -5.67
C GLY A 141 11.38 6.22 -6.53
N ASN A 142 10.92 4.97 -6.42
CA ASN A 142 11.37 3.87 -7.27
C ASN A 142 10.61 3.80 -8.61
N LEU A 143 9.34 4.19 -8.66
CA LEU A 143 8.52 4.15 -9.88
C LEU A 143 8.88 5.24 -10.88
N ILE A 144 9.18 6.45 -10.43
CA ILE A 144 9.53 7.60 -11.27
C ILE A 144 10.66 7.27 -12.27
N PRO A 145 11.86 6.79 -11.86
CA PRO A 145 12.92 6.47 -12.80
C PRO A 145 12.60 5.28 -13.73
N LEU A 146 11.66 4.42 -13.35
CA LEU A 146 11.18 3.34 -14.23
C LEU A 146 10.26 3.90 -15.32
N ALA A 147 9.33 4.81 -14.97
CA ALA A 147 8.48 5.53 -15.92
C ALA A 147 9.34 6.31 -16.94
N ASP A 148 10.35 7.04 -16.48
CA ASP A 148 11.33 7.73 -17.34
C ASP A 148 12.01 6.75 -18.32
N GLN A 149 12.44 5.60 -17.82
CA GLN A 149 13.14 4.60 -18.63
C GLN A 149 12.23 3.95 -19.68
N LEU A 150 10.92 3.92 -19.45
CA LEU A 150 9.89 3.49 -20.40
C LEU A 150 9.47 4.61 -21.37
N GLY A 151 9.94 5.84 -21.17
CA GLY A 151 9.61 7.00 -21.98
C GLY A 151 8.21 7.56 -21.69
N MET A 152 7.72 7.37 -20.46
CA MET A 152 6.43 7.85 -19.97
C MET A 152 6.63 9.11 -19.12
N ASP A 153 7.17 10.17 -19.74
CA ASP A 153 7.52 11.42 -19.02
C ASP A 153 6.31 12.03 -18.29
N ASP A 154 5.13 12.04 -18.91
CA ASP A 154 3.90 12.56 -18.30
C ASP A 154 3.46 11.72 -17.07
N ALA A 155 3.71 10.41 -17.07
CA ALA A 155 3.42 9.55 -15.93
C ALA A 155 4.42 9.76 -14.79
N ALA A 156 5.70 9.98 -15.12
CA ALA A 156 6.72 10.33 -14.14
C ALA A 156 6.39 11.64 -13.42
N ASP A 157 5.89 12.65 -14.16
CA ASP A 157 5.45 13.93 -13.58
C ASP A 157 4.29 13.76 -12.58
N LEU A 158 3.30 12.89 -12.90
CA LEU A 158 2.18 12.57 -12.00
C LEU A 158 2.66 11.83 -10.74
N LEU A 159 3.54 10.84 -10.89
CA LEU A 159 4.11 10.11 -9.75
C LEU A 159 5.00 11.00 -8.87
N GLU A 160 5.68 11.99 -9.45
CA GLU A 160 6.43 12.99 -8.69
C GLU A 160 5.49 13.97 -7.95
N GLU A 161 4.26 14.15 -8.42
CA GLU A 161 3.24 14.90 -7.69
C GLU A 161 2.82 14.18 -6.41
N ASN A 162 2.45 12.89 -6.50
CA ASN A 162 2.13 12.08 -5.31
C ASN A 162 3.34 12.04 -4.35
N LEU A 163 4.56 11.79 -4.85
CA LEU A 163 5.78 11.82 -4.03
C LEU A 163 5.96 13.13 -3.24
N ARG A 164 5.59 14.27 -3.83
CA ARG A 164 5.72 15.58 -3.16
C ARG A 164 4.66 15.76 -2.09
N GLU A 165 3.46 15.22 -2.29
CA GLU A 165 2.38 15.17 -1.30
C GLU A 165 2.81 14.31 -0.10
N GLU A 166 3.31 13.07 -0.32
CA GLU A 166 3.74 12.21 0.81
C GLU A 166 4.89 12.82 1.61
N GLN A 167 5.80 13.54 0.93
CA GLN A 167 6.87 14.26 1.61
C GLN A 167 6.33 15.39 2.50
N ALA A 168 5.29 16.09 2.04
CA ALA A 168 4.65 17.14 2.80
C ALA A 168 3.85 16.57 3.99
N ALA A 169 3.10 15.49 3.78
CA ALA A 169 2.38 14.77 4.82
C ALA A 169 3.34 14.25 5.91
N LEU A 170 4.47 13.66 5.52
CA LEU A 170 5.52 13.24 6.46
C LEU A 170 6.09 14.42 7.27
N ASP A 171 6.38 15.54 6.61
CA ASP A 171 6.90 16.74 7.28
C ASP A 171 5.88 17.25 8.32
N GLU A 172 4.59 17.31 7.98
CA GLU A 172 3.51 17.71 8.89
C GLU A 172 3.35 16.74 10.07
N LEU A 173 3.29 15.43 9.80
CA LEU A 173 3.20 14.40 10.84
C LEU A 173 4.40 14.46 11.79
N THR A 174 5.60 14.67 11.25
CA THR A 174 6.82 14.80 12.06
C THR A 174 6.73 16.02 12.98
N GLU A 175 6.25 17.17 12.48
CA GLU A 175 6.05 18.36 13.30
C GLU A 175 5.03 18.12 14.42
N LEU A 176 3.92 17.42 14.13
CA LEU A 176 2.93 17.02 15.13
C LEU A 176 3.54 16.08 16.18
N THR A 177 4.24 15.03 15.76
CA THR A 177 4.92 14.08 16.65
C THR A 177 5.96 14.74 17.55
N GLU A 178 6.80 15.64 17.00
CA GLU A 178 7.82 16.37 17.76
C GLU A 178 7.21 17.36 18.77
N SER A 179 6.05 17.94 18.44
CA SER A 179 5.33 18.87 19.31
C SER A 179 4.47 18.16 20.37
N TYR A 180 4.26 16.85 20.24
CA TYR A 180 3.41 16.08 21.14
C TYR A 180 3.96 16.03 22.57
N GLU A 181 3.15 16.51 23.53
CA GLU A 181 3.52 16.54 24.95
C GLU A 181 3.56 15.13 25.56
N MET A 182 4.70 14.46 25.44
CA MET A 182 4.95 13.11 26.00
C MET A 182 4.85 13.05 27.53
N ASP A 183 4.86 14.18 28.24
CA ASP A 183 4.70 14.24 29.69
C ASP A 183 3.37 13.64 30.18
N ALA A 184 2.38 13.53 29.29
CA ALA A 184 1.11 12.87 29.56
C ALA A 184 1.23 11.33 29.59
N ILE A 185 2.30 10.75 29.05
CA ILE A 185 2.57 9.31 29.02
C ILE A 185 3.47 8.94 30.22
N PRO A 186 3.00 8.14 31.19
CA PRO A 186 3.82 7.73 32.34
C PRO A 186 5.03 6.91 31.90
N ALA A 187 6.20 7.21 32.47
CA ALA A 187 7.43 6.46 32.20
C ALA A 187 7.48 5.09 32.93
N GLU A 188 6.72 4.91 34.02
CA GLU A 188 6.61 3.68 34.84
C GLU A 188 5.20 3.48 35.43
#